data_AF-W9W9K9-F1
#
_entry.id   AF-W9W9K9-F1
#
_cell.length_a   1.000
_cell.length_b   1.000
_cell.length_c   1.000
_cell.angle_alpha   90.00
_cell.angle_beta   90.00
_cell.angle_gamma   90.00
#
_symmetry.space_group_name_H-M   'P 1'
#
loop_
_entity.id
_entity.type
_entity.pdbx_description
1 polymer ?
#
loop_
_entity_poly.entity_id
_entity_poly.type
_entity_poly.pdbx_seq_one_letter_code
_entity_poly.pdbx_strand_id
1 'polypeptide(L)'
;MGLLTRLKHILIPRQPLSSASSYTPAFEDLSPAVDPEMVALPGLARLPPELLLQIIQYLAVESATAVALISKYHYEALKPWALPGLSDAAGKKRFLHLLEVDLPEYIACPCCDVLYRWKACAQQY
;
A
#
# COMPACT_ATOMS: atom_id res chain seq x y z
N MET A 1 18.51 6.60 -9.68
CA MET A 1 18.34 5.96 -8.36
C MET A 1 16.96 6.33 -7.82
N GLY A 2 16.01 5.40 -7.94
CA GLY A 2 14.57 5.70 -8.03
C GLY A 2 13.87 6.00 -6.71
N LEU A 3 12.86 6.86 -6.79
CA LEU A 3 11.94 7.24 -5.71
C LEU A 3 11.36 6.03 -4.94
N LEU A 4 11.18 4.92 -5.66
CA LEU A 4 10.70 3.65 -5.14
C LEU A 4 11.61 3.02 -4.09
N THR A 5 12.94 3.22 -4.17
CA THR A 5 13.86 2.66 -3.16
C THR A 5 13.68 3.33 -1.80
N ARG A 6 13.28 4.61 -1.77
CA ARG A 6 12.99 5.36 -0.54
C ARG A 6 11.62 5.05 0.05
N LEU A 7 10.65 4.67 -0.78
CA LEU A 7 9.29 4.31 -0.33
C LEU A 7 9.20 2.90 0.29
N LYS A 8 10.25 2.07 0.16
CA LYS A 8 10.28 0.72 0.76
C LYS A 8 10.07 0.72 2.28
N HIS A 9 10.45 1.78 2.97
CA HIS A 9 10.25 1.91 4.43
C HIS A 9 8.80 2.22 4.83
N ILE A 10 7.97 2.67 3.89
CA ILE A 10 6.56 3.03 4.13
C ILE A 10 5.66 1.81 3.94
N LEU A 11 6.07 0.84 3.10
CA LEU A 11 5.31 -0.37 2.78
C LEU A 11 5.53 -1.53 3.76
N ILE A 12 6.12 -1.27 4.93
CA ILE A 12 6.28 -2.30 5.96
C ILE A 12 4.91 -2.53 6.60
N PRO A 13 4.37 -3.77 6.58
CA PRO A 13 3.14 -4.09 7.27
C PRO A 13 3.32 -3.80 8.76
N ARG A 14 2.45 -2.97 9.35
CA ARG A 14 2.36 -2.87 10.81
C ARG A 14 1.98 -4.25 11.35
N GLN A 15 2.85 -4.83 12.17
CA GLN A 15 2.54 -6.07 12.89
C GLN A 15 1.26 -5.87 13.71
N PRO A 16 0.34 -6.85 13.72
CA PRO A 16 -0.79 -6.81 14.62
C PRO A 16 -0.30 -6.95 16.07
N LEU A 17 -0.75 -6.02 16.93
CA LEU A 17 -0.58 -6.10 18.38
C LEU A 17 -1.17 -7.43 18.87
N SER A 18 -0.31 -8.33 19.33
CA SER A 18 -0.74 -9.57 19.99
C SER A 18 -1.02 -9.24 21.46
N SER A 19 -2.28 -9.40 21.88
CA SER A 19 -2.70 -9.32 23.28
C SER A 19 -3.73 -10.41 23.55
N ALA A 20 -3.28 -11.42 24.30
CA ALA A 20 -3.95 -12.30 25.26
C ALA A 20 -5.41 -12.76 24.99
N SER A 21 -5.64 -14.08 24.99
CA SER A 21 -6.06 -14.82 26.20
C SER A 21 -6.97 -16.03 25.92
N SER A 22 -6.66 -17.11 26.66
CA SER A 22 -7.54 -18.11 27.30
C SER A 22 -8.36 -19.14 26.49
N TYR A 23 -7.98 -20.40 26.75
CA TYR A 23 -8.62 -21.71 26.58
C TYR A 23 -10.12 -21.82 26.92
N THR A 24 -10.85 -22.68 26.19
CA THR A 24 -11.71 -23.77 26.73
C THR A 24 -12.17 -24.74 25.60
N PRO A 25 -12.52 -26.02 25.88
CA PRO A 25 -12.52 -27.10 24.89
C PRO A 25 -13.89 -27.49 24.30
N ALA A 26 -13.82 -28.07 23.10
CA ALA A 26 -14.60 -29.13 22.44
C ALA A 26 -16.15 -29.09 22.43
N PHE A 27 -16.71 -28.94 21.22
CA PHE A 27 -17.83 -29.77 20.75
C PHE A 27 -17.71 -29.97 19.24
N GLU A 28 -17.66 -31.23 18.81
CA GLU A 28 -17.62 -31.65 17.40
C GLU A 28 -19.01 -31.49 16.78
N ASP A 29 -19.08 -30.90 15.59
CA ASP A 29 -20.20 -31.13 14.67
C ASP A 29 -19.70 -31.16 13.23
N LEU A 30 -20.07 -32.22 12.52
CA LEU A 30 -19.59 -32.54 11.18
C LEU A 30 -20.12 -31.54 10.16
N SER A 31 -19.24 -30.69 9.61
CA SER A 31 -19.52 -29.84 8.45
C SER A 31 -18.38 -29.98 7.44
N PRO A 32 -18.66 -30.04 6.12
CA PRO A 32 -17.63 -30.31 5.12
C PRO A 32 -16.56 -29.21 5.22
N ALA A 33 -15.32 -29.63 5.41
CA ALA A 33 -14.16 -28.76 5.59
C ALA A 33 -14.02 -27.80 4.40
N VAL A 34 -14.61 -26.61 4.55
CA VAL A 34 -14.17 -25.42 3.83
C VAL A 34 -12.90 -24.99 4.56
N ASP A 35 -11.75 -25.13 3.90
CA ASP A 35 -10.43 -24.72 4.42
C ASP A 35 -10.55 -23.39 5.20
N PRO A 36 -10.38 -23.39 6.53
CA PRO A 36 -10.49 -22.17 7.34
C PRO A 36 -9.23 -21.29 7.26
N GLU A 37 -8.38 -21.51 6.26
CA GLU A 37 -7.08 -20.86 6.12
C GLU A 37 -6.92 -20.09 4.80
N MET A 38 -8.03 -19.69 4.19
CA MET A 38 -8.04 -18.49 3.34
C MET A 38 -7.92 -17.28 4.27
N VAL A 39 -6.72 -17.05 4.82
CA VAL A 39 -6.36 -15.84 5.54
C VAL A 39 -6.93 -14.67 4.76
N ALA A 40 -7.94 -14.04 5.33
CA ALA A 40 -8.80 -13.07 4.69
C ALA A 40 -7.96 -11.89 4.17
N LEU A 41 -7.38 -12.00 2.97
CA LEU A 41 -6.65 -10.91 2.33
C LEU A 41 -7.61 -9.72 2.26
N PRO A 42 -7.33 -8.58 2.89
CA PRO A 42 -8.32 -7.50 2.95
C PRO A 42 -8.47 -6.84 1.57
N GLY A 43 -9.73 -6.60 1.18
CA GLY A 43 -10.09 -5.70 0.06
C GLY A 43 -9.54 -6.10 -1.31
N LEU A 44 -8.91 -5.13 -1.99
CA LEU A 44 -8.40 -5.23 -3.37
C LEU A 44 -7.39 -6.39 -3.57
N ALA A 45 -6.73 -6.85 -2.51
CA ALA A 45 -5.79 -7.97 -2.58
C ALA A 45 -6.44 -9.33 -2.91
N ARG A 46 -7.77 -9.45 -2.85
CA ARG A 46 -8.51 -10.65 -3.28
C ARG A 46 -8.82 -10.68 -4.76
N LEU A 47 -8.75 -9.52 -5.41
CA LEU A 47 -9.13 -9.43 -6.81
C LEU A 47 -8.04 -10.05 -7.68
N PRO A 48 -8.40 -10.80 -8.72
CA PRO A 48 -7.45 -11.24 -9.71
C PRO A 48 -6.83 -10.02 -10.44
N PRO A 49 -5.59 -10.14 -10.94
CA PRO A 49 -4.87 -9.03 -11.56
C PRO A 49 -5.64 -8.34 -12.68
N GLU A 50 -6.44 -9.07 -13.45
CA GLU A 50 -7.24 -8.55 -14.56
C GLU A 50 -8.27 -7.52 -14.07
N LEU A 51 -8.93 -7.79 -12.94
CA LEU A 51 -9.88 -6.84 -12.35
C LEU A 51 -9.15 -5.63 -11.76
N LEU A 52 -7.98 -5.82 -11.16
CA LEU A 52 -7.15 -4.71 -10.72
C LEU A 52 -6.73 -3.82 -11.88
N LEU A 53 -6.36 -4.42 -13.02
CA LEU A 53 -6.02 -3.70 -14.24
C LEU A 53 -7.20 -2.90 -14.79
N GLN A 54 -8.40 -3.46 -14.77
CA GLN A 54 -9.60 -2.72 -15.16
C GLN A 54 -9.88 -1.54 -14.23
N ILE A 55 -9.72 -1.71 -12.92
CA ILE A 55 -9.92 -0.64 -11.95
C ILE A 55 -8.95 0.52 -12.22
N ILE A 56 -7.67 0.24 -12.39
CA ILE A 56 -6.67 1.31 -12.58
C ILE A 56 -6.83 2.07 -13.89
N GLN A 57 -7.50 1.52 -14.90
CA GLN A 57 -7.78 2.22 -16.16
C GLN A 57 -8.74 3.41 -15.98
N TYR A 58 -9.55 3.39 -14.92
CA TYR A 58 -10.46 4.49 -14.58
C TYR A 58 -9.84 5.51 -13.63
N LEU A 59 -8.60 5.27 -13.18
CA LEU A 59 -7.90 6.15 -12.26
C LEU A 59 -6.97 7.09 -13.01
N ALA A 60 -6.77 8.29 -12.43
CA ALA A 60 -5.65 9.12 -12.81
C ALA A 60 -4.33 8.37 -12.54
N VAL A 61 -3.30 8.65 -13.33
CA VAL A 61 -2.01 7.93 -13.31
C VAL A 61 -1.38 7.95 -11.91
N GLU A 62 -1.50 9.07 -11.21
CA GLU A 62 -0.99 9.26 -9.85
C GLU A 62 -1.69 8.33 -8.86
N SER A 63 -3.02 8.24 -8.95
CA SER A 63 -3.83 7.36 -8.11
C SER A 63 -3.61 5.89 -8.44
N ALA A 64 -3.49 5.53 -9.72
CA ALA A 64 -3.13 4.17 -10.15
C ALA A 64 -1.76 3.74 -9.59
N THR A 65 -0.80 4.68 -9.57
CA THR A 65 0.52 4.45 -8.98
C THR A 65 0.44 4.27 -7.46
N ALA A 66 -0.41 5.05 -6.78
CA ALA A 66 -0.66 4.85 -5.35
C ALA A 66 -1.22 3.46 -5.06
N VAL A 67 -2.17 2.96 -5.88
CA VAL A 67 -2.72 1.60 -5.75
C VAL A 67 -1.63 0.54 -5.92
N ALA A 68 -0.74 0.71 -6.92
CA ALA A 68 0.38 -0.20 -7.11
C ALA A 68 1.33 -0.25 -5.90
N LEU A 69 1.35 0.77 -5.05
CA LEU A 69 2.20 0.81 -3.88
C LEU A 69 1.55 0.24 -2.62
N ILE A 70 0.24 -0.07 -2.60
CA ILE A 70 -0.45 -0.52 -1.38
C ILE A 70 0.17 -1.78 -0.76
N SER A 71 0.58 -2.74 -1.59
CA SER A 71 1.26 -3.95 -1.10
C SER A 71 2.16 -4.55 -2.18
N LYS A 72 3.01 -5.50 -1.77
CA LYS A 72 3.88 -6.25 -2.69
C LYS A 72 3.10 -6.91 -3.82
N TYR A 73 1.90 -7.45 -3.52
CA TYR A 73 1.04 -8.08 -4.52
C TYR A 73 0.61 -7.08 -5.61
N HIS A 74 0.05 -5.93 -5.20
CA HIS A 74 -0.37 -4.88 -6.12
C HIS A 74 0.81 -4.33 -6.92
N TYR A 75 1.97 -4.19 -6.29
CA TYR A 75 3.18 -3.71 -6.95
C TYR A 75 3.60 -4.66 -8.09
N GLU A 76 3.70 -5.95 -7.82
CA GLU A 76 4.09 -6.91 -8.86
C GLU A 76 3.05 -7.02 -9.98
N ALA A 77 1.75 -6.97 -9.64
CA ALA A 77 0.67 -7.02 -10.62
C ALA A 77 0.58 -5.76 -11.50
N LEU A 78 0.79 -4.58 -10.91
CA LEU A 78 0.48 -3.30 -11.55
C LEU A 78 1.71 -2.50 -11.99
N LYS A 79 2.94 -2.87 -11.57
CA LYS A 79 4.17 -2.18 -12.00
C LYS A 79 4.31 -1.95 -13.51
N PRO A 80 3.93 -2.89 -14.43
CA PRO A 80 4.15 -2.67 -15.86
C PRO A 80 3.17 -1.65 -16.45
N TRP A 81 2.06 -1.36 -15.74
CA TRP A 81 0.96 -0.55 -16.25
C TRP A 81 0.88 0.81 -15.54
N ALA A 82 1.10 0.84 -14.23
CA ALA A 82 0.97 2.04 -13.42
C ALA A 82 2.24 2.91 -13.43
N LEU A 83 3.43 2.32 -13.30
CA LEU A 83 4.68 3.08 -13.15
C LEU A 83 5.14 3.85 -14.39
N PRO A 84 4.98 3.36 -15.64
CA PRO A 84 5.42 4.10 -16.82
C PRO A 84 4.74 5.47 -16.98
N GLY A 85 3.48 5.59 -16.52
CA GLY A 85 2.74 6.85 -16.57
C GLY A 85 3.33 7.96 -15.70
N LEU A 86 4.15 7.63 -14.69
CA LEU A 86 4.76 8.60 -13.78
C LEU A 86 6.12 9.13 -14.28
N SER A 87 6.44 8.93 -15.56
CA SER A 87 7.68 9.42 -16.17
C SER A 87 7.70 10.94 -16.37
N ASP A 88 6.53 11.57 -16.45
CA ASP A 88 6.39 13.03 -16.54
C ASP A 88 6.70 13.71 -15.19
N ALA A 89 7.45 14.82 -15.25
CA ALA A 89 7.80 15.62 -14.08
C ALA A 89 6.56 16.23 -13.40
N ALA A 90 5.55 16.65 -14.17
CA ALA A 90 4.33 17.19 -13.60
C ALA A 90 3.47 16.09 -12.96
N GLY A 91 3.39 14.91 -13.57
CA GLY A 91 2.76 13.72 -12.97
C GLY A 91 3.42 13.31 -11.65
N LYS A 92 4.75 13.29 -11.61
CA LYS A 92 5.52 13.04 -10.39
C LYS A 92 5.17 14.05 -9.28
N LYS A 93 5.09 15.35 -9.58
CA LYS A 93 4.68 16.38 -8.60
C LYS A 93 3.30 16.11 -8.02
N ARG A 94 2.32 15.85 -8.89
CA ARG A 94 0.93 15.55 -8.47
C ARG A 94 0.88 14.30 -7.59
N PHE A 95 1.64 13.26 -7.94
CA PHE A 95 1.74 12.04 -7.13
C PHE A 95 2.34 12.29 -5.74
N LEU A 96 3.38 13.13 -5.64
CA LEU A 96 3.96 13.46 -4.33
C LEU A 96 2.99 14.22 -3.44
N HIS A 97 2.19 15.14 -4.00
CA HIS A 97 1.14 15.82 -3.24
C HIS A 97 0.00 14.88 -2.84
N LEU A 98 -0.33 13.89 -3.68
CA LEU A 98 -1.30 12.87 -3.30
C LEU A 98 -0.79 12.06 -2.09
N LEU A 99 0.49 11.67 -2.08
CA LEU A 99 1.10 10.97 -0.95
C LEU A 99 1.14 11.81 0.33
N GLU A 100 1.26 13.13 0.25
CA GLU A 100 1.27 14.02 1.41
C GLU A 100 -0.03 13.93 2.22
N VAL A 101 -1.17 13.72 1.56
CA VAL A 101 -2.47 13.54 2.22
C VAL A 101 -2.52 12.24 3.03
N ASP A 102 -1.99 11.15 2.47
CA ASP A 102 -1.99 9.83 3.11
C ASP A 102 -0.87 9.66 4.15
N LEU A 103 0.20 10.46 4.03
CA LEU A 103 1.40 10.39 4.85
C LEU A 103 1.62 11.71 5.61
N PRO A 104 0.92 11.94 6.74
CA PRO A 104 0.94 13.23 7.45
C PRO A 104 2.31 13.61 8.05
N GLU A 105 3.25 12.68 8.10
CA GLU A 105 4.64 12.92 8.53
C GLU A 105 5.55 13.41 7.41
N TYR A 106 5.04 13.45 6.18
CA TYR A 106 5.77 13.76 4.98
C TYR A 106 5.22 15.03 4.32
N ILE A 107 6.08 15.78 3.64
CA ILE A 107 5.75 17.00 2.90
C ILE A 107 6.44 16.98 1.54
N ALA A 108 5.72 17.31 0.48
CA ALA A 108 6.30 17.40 -0.85
C ALA A 108 6.94 18.78 -1.08
N CYS A 109 8.21 18.79 -1.46
CA CYS A 109 8.93 20.02 -1.81
C CYS A 109 8.56 20.48 -3.23
N PRO A 110 7.96 21.67 -3.41
CA PRO A 110 7.54 22.16 -4.74
C PRO A 110 8.73 22.54 -5.65
N CYS A 111 9.90 22.81 -5.06
CA CYS A 111 11.10 23.21 -5.80
C CYS A 111 11.93 22.02 -6.28
N CYS A 112 11.87 20.90 -5.58
CA CYS A 112 12.85 19.82 -5.71
C CYS A 112 12.23 18.44 -5.95
N ASP A 113 10.91 18.32 -5.94
CA ASP A 113 10.15 17.10 -6.28
C ASP A 113 10.60 15.88 -5.49
N VAL A 114 10.81 16.12 -4.20
CA VAL A 114 11.19 15.13 -3.19
C VAL A 114 10.21 15.22 -2.03
N LEU A 115 9.80 14.05 -1.55
CA LEU A 115 9.01 13.90 -0.34
C LEU A 115 9.95 13.88 0.88
N TYR A 116 9.84 14.86 1.77
CA TYR A 116 10.63 14.96 2.99
C TYR A 116 9.82 14.52 4.19
N ARG A 117 10.42 13.79 5.12
CA ARG A 117 9.80 13.50 6.42
C ARG A 117 10.04 14.68 7.35
N TRP A 118 9.00 15.41 7.74
CA TRP A 118 9.13 16.59 8.60
C TRP A 118 9.08 16.23 10.10
N LYS A 119 8.44 15.11 10.45
CA LYS A 119 8.30 14.63 11.84
C LYS A 119 9.47 13.76 12.35
N ALA A 120 10.67 13.91 11.79
CA ALA A 120 11.85 13.14 12.22
C ALA A 120 12.51 13.66 13.52
N CYS A 121 12.06 14.79 14.08
CA CYS A 121 12.69 15.46 15.23
C CYS A 121 11.75 15.68 16.44
N ALA A 122 10.81 14.77 16.72
CA ALA A 122 10.33 14.63 18.10
C ALA A 122 11.16 13.53 18.78
N GLN A 123 12.45 13.81 18.99
CA GLN A 123 13.21 13.03 19.97
C GLN A 123 12.52 13.23 21.32
N GLN A 124 12.18 12.11 21.95
CA GLN A 124 11.67 12.04 23.30
C GLN A 124 12.61 12.84 24.21
N TYR A 125 12.08 13.90 24.84
CA TYR A 125 12.70 14.54 26.00
C TYR A 125 12.47 13.67 27.23
#